data_AF-A0A3R7VCE6-F1
#
_entry.id   AF-A0A3R7VCE6-F1
#
_cell.length_a   1.000
_cell.length_b   1.000
_cell.length_c   1.000
_cell.angle_alpha   90.00
_cell.angle_beta   90.00
_cell.angle_gamma   90.00
#
_symmetry.space_group_name_H-M   'P 1'
#
loop_
_entity.id
_entity.type
_entity.pdbx_description
1 polymer ?
#
loop_
_entity_poly.entity_id
_entity_poly.type
_entity_poly.pdbx_seq_one_letter_code
_entity_poly.pdbx_strand_id
1 'polypeptide(L)' 'MDNYKVEGHKDLARDPETNSIINVNSSEYEKYISRRNIKEKKNQKVQNIEEDLTKLKGEIQEIKSLLKEILNK' A
#
# COMPACT_ATOMS: atom_id res chain seq x y z
N MET A 1 -32.20 -7.58 -1.98
CA MET A 1 -31.89 -6.43 -2.86
C MET A 1 -32.03 -6.92 -4.29
N ASP A 2 -33.11 -6.53 -4.94
CA ASP A 2 -33.39 -6.91 -6.31
C ASP A 2 -32.69 -5.92 -7.24
N ASN A 3 -31.57 -6.31 -7.84
CA ASN A 3 -30.81 -5.42 -8.73
C ASN A 3 -31.11 -5.78 -10.20
N TYR A 4 -31.29 -4.78 -11.05
CA TYR A 4 -31.49 -4.99 -12.49
C TYR A 4 -30.14 -5.12 -13.20
N LYS A 5 -29.96 -6.16 -14.02
CA LYS A 5 -28.73 -6.31 -14.80
C LYS A 5 -28.62 -5.20 -15.86
N VAL A 6 -27.42 -4.69 -16.06
CA VAL A 6 -27.14 -3.72 -17.13
C VAL A 6 -26.85 -4.48 -18.42
N GLU A 7 -27.53 -4.10 -19.51
CA GLU A 7 -27.34 -4.73 -20.81
C GLU A 7 -25.89 -4.61 -21.28
N GLY A 8 -25.32 -5.70 -21.81
CA GLY A 8 -23.91 -5.75 -22.23
C GLY A 8 -22.88 -5.82 -21.10
N HIS A 9 -23.28 -5.64 -19.83
CA HIS A 9 -22.37 -5.53 -18.68
C HIS A 9 -22.74 -6.51 -17.56
N LYS A 10 -22.19 -7.73 -17.62
CA LYS A 10 -22.50 -8.83 -16.67
C LYS A 10 -22.17 -8.52 -15.20
N ASP A 11 -21.16 -7.69 -14.99
CA ASP A 11 -20.63 -7.35 -13.66
C ASP A 11 -21.25 -6.08 -13.09
N LEU A 12 -22.17 -5.45 -13.81
CA LEU A 12 -22.85 -4.22 -13.38
C LEU A 12 -24.33 -4.49 -13.16
N ALA A 13 -24.85 -3.92 -12.07
CA ALA A 13 -26.26 -3.93 -11.78
C ALA A 13 -26.74 -2.52 -11.41
N ARG A 14 -27.99 -2.22 -11.72
CA ARG A 14 -28.67 -0.98 -11.37
C ARG A 14 -29.44 -1.21 -10.07
N ASP A 15 -29.11 -0.40 -9.07
CA ASP A 15 -29.84 -0.34 -7.81
C ASP A 15 -31.24 0.25 -8.05
N PRO A 16 -32.32 -0.45 -7.68
CA PRO A 16 -33.69 0.02 -7.87
C PRO A 16 -34.04 1.26 -7.03
N GLU A 17 -33.39 1.48 -5.89
CA GLU A 17 -33.74 2.57 -4.97
C GLU A 17 -33.07 3.88 -5.38
N THR A 18 -31.77 3.82 -5.69
CA THR A 18 -30.96 5.01 -5.99
C THR A 18 -30.76 5.24 -7.48
N ASN A 19 -31.14 4.28 -8.32
CA ASN A 19 -30.88 4.26 -9.76
C ASN A 19 -29.37 4.29 -10.12
N SER A 20 -28.50 4.00 -9.15
CA SER A 20 -27.04 3.96 -9.33
C SER A 20 -26.59 2.68 -10.02
N ILE A 21 -25.54 2.76 -10.83
CA ILE A 21 -24.88 1.59 -11.40
C ILE A 21 -23.78 1.14 -10.43
N ILE A 22 -23.91 -0.08 -9.90
CA ILE A 22 -22.96 -0.68 -8.96
C ILE A 22 -22.27 -1.89 -9.60
N ASN A 23 -21.00 -2.07 -9.25
CA ASN A 23 -20.28 -3.28 -9.58
C ASN A 23 -20.68 -4.38 -8.60
N VAL A 24 -21.17 -5.52 -9.13
CA VAL A 24 -21.60 -6.69 -8.35
C VAL A 24 -20.61 -7.84 -8.40
N ASN A 25 -19.47 -7.68 -9.09
CA ASN A 25 -18.40 -8.66 -9.15
C ASN A 25 -17.52 -8.59 -7.89
N SER A 26 -17.94 -9.32 -6.86
CA SER A 26 -17.21 -9.45 -5.60
C SER A 26 -15.84 -10.11 -5.78
N SER A 27 -15.71 -11.09 -6.68
CA SER A 27 -14.45 -11.81 -6.91
C SER A 27 -13.35 -10.88 -7.42
N GLU A 28 -13.62 -10.04 -8.43
CA GLU A 28 -12.62 -9.10 -8.93
C GLU A 28 -12.30 -8.00 -7.92
N TYR A 29 -13.29 -7.57 -7.13
CA TYR A 29 -13.06 -6.66 -6.02
C TYR A 29 -12.11 -7.27 -4.97
N GLU A 30 -12.36 -8.49 -4.53
CA GLU A 30 -11.51 -9.20 -3.56
C GLU A 30 -10.07 -9.40 -4.10
N LYS A 31 -9.94 -9.78 -5.38
CA LYS A 31 -8.64 -9.88 -6.04
C LYS A 31 -7.90 -8.55 -6.07
N TYR A 32 -8.60 -7.45 -6.36
CA TYR A 32 -8.04 -6.10 -6.33
C TYR A 32 -7.53 -5.75 -4.92
N ILE A 33 -8.37 -5.93 -3.89
CA ILE A 33 -8.01 -5.65 -2.51
C ILE A 33 -6.81 -6.48 -2.07
N SER A 34 -6.78 -7.78 -2.38
CA SER A 34 -5.64 -8.64 -2.08
C SER A 34 -4.35 -8.13 -2.73
N ARG A 35 -4.39 -7.78 -4.02
CA ARG A 35 -3.22 -7.24 -4.75
C ARG A 35 -2.76 -5.91 -4.15
N ARG A 36 -3.71 -5.02 -3.83
CA ARG A 36 -3.42 -3.73 -3.19
C ARG A 36 -2.73 -3.93 -1.84
N ASN A 37 -3.26 -4.80 -0.98
CA ASN A 37 -2.69 -5.08 0.34
C ASN A 37 -1.27 -5.66 0.25
N ILE A 38 -1.02 -6.54 -0.72
CA ILE A 38 0.33 -7.08 -0.96
C ILE A 38 1.28 -5.95 -1.38
N LYS A 39 0.85 -5.06 -2.27
CA LYS A 39 1.65 -3.90 -2.71
C LYS A 39 1.93 -2.94 -1.55
N GLU A 40 0.93 -2.62 -0.74
CA GLU A 40 1.08 -1.78 0.44
C GLU A 40 2.08 -2.38 1.44
N LYS A 41 1.97 -3.68 1.76
CA LYS A 41 2.95 -4.38 2.61
C LYS A 41 4.37 -4.34 2.04
N LYS A 42 4.52 -4.51 0.73
CA LYS A 42 5.83 -4.41 0.06
C LYS A 42 6.41 -3.00 0.17
N ASN A 43 5.60 -1.98 -0.05
CA ASN A 43 6.02 -0.58 0.06
C ASN A 43 6.42 -0.23 1.50
N GLN A 44 5.64 -0.66 2.49
CA GLN A 44 5.97 -0.47 3.90
C GLN A 44 7.31 -1.12 4.26
N LYS A 45 7.58 -2.33 3.75
CA LYS A 45 8.87 -2.99 3.95
C LYS A 45 10.03 -2.19 3.37
N VAL A 46 9.86 -1.59 2.19
CA VAL A 46 10.89 -0.74 1.58
C VAL A 46 11.13 0.52 2.42
N GLN A 47 10.06 1.20 2.85
CA GLN A 47 10.16 2.38 3.71
C GLN A 47 10.89 2.08 5.03
N ASN A 48 10.55 0.97 5.69
CA ASN A 48 11.24 0.56 6.92
C ASN A 48 12.75 0.34 6.68
N ILE A 49 13.12 -0.29 5.55
CA ILE A 49 14.53 -0.50 5.20
C ILE A 49 15.24 0.85 4.94
N GLU A 50 14.58 1.80 4.27
CA GLU A 50 15.14 3.13 4.03
C GLU A 50 15.35 3.91 5.32
N GLU A 51 14.41 3.81 6.27
CA GLU A 51 14.53 4.40 7.60
C GLU A 51 15.69 3.78 8.40
N ASP A 52 15.78 2.45 8.43
CA ASP A 52 16.85 1.74 9.12
C ASP A 52 18.23 2.05 8.52
N LEU A 53 18.32 2.16 7.18
CA LEU A 53 19.55 2.58 6.50
C LEU A 53 19.94 4.01 6.88
N THR A 54 18.96 4.91 7.00
CA THR A 54 19.19 6.30 7.40
C THR A 54 19.70 6.37 8.84
N LYS A 55 19.11 5.59 9.76
CA LYS A 55 19.59 5.48 11.15
C LYS A 55 21.01 4.95 11.20
N LEU A 56 21.30 3.84 10.51
CA LEU A 56 22.64 3.25 10.47
C LEU A 56 23.68 4.23 9.92
N LYS A 57 23.34 5.00 8.89
CA LYS A 57 24.21 6.06 8.37
C LYS A 57 24.52 7.12 9.43
N GLY A 58 23.52 7.51 10.22
CA GLY A 58 23.68 8.42 11.35
C GLY A 58 24.64 7.86 12.41
N GLU A 59 24.42 6.62 12.86
CA GLU A 59 25.30 5.93 13.81
C GLU A 59 26.75 5.84 13.31
N ILE A 60 26.96 5.54 12.02
CA ILE A 60 28.30 5.52 11.40
C ILE A 60 28.94 6.92 11.41
N GLN A 61 28.17 7.98 11.16
CA GLN A 61 28.68 9.34 11.23
C GLN A 61 29.10 9.71 12.66
N GLU A 62 28.31 9.32 13.66
CA GLU A 62 28.63 9.52 15.07
C GLU A 62 29.92 8.78 15.47
N ILE A 63 30.05 7.49 15.12
CA ILE A 63 31.28 6.72 15.35
C ILE A 63 32.49 7.41 14.70
N LYS A 64 32.35 7.88 13.45
CA LYS A 64 33.43 8.62 12.77
C LYS A 64 33.81 9.90 13.50
N SER A 65 32.85 10.63 14.04
CA SER A 65 33.11 11.84 14.83
C SER A 65 33.86 11.52 16.12
N LEU A 66 33.41 10.50 16.87
CA LEU A 66 34.08 10.05 18.09
C LEU A 66 35.53 9.61 17.83
N LEU A 67 35.77 8.86 16.75
CA LEU A 67 37.13 8.44 16.37
C LEU A 67 38.04 9.64 16.05
N LYS A 68 37.52 10.66 15.37
CA LYS A 68 38.28 11.90 15.09
C LYS A 68 38.59 12.67 16.36
N GLU A 69 37.67 12.76 17.30
CA GLU A 69 37.90 13.41 18.60
C GLU A 69 39.01 12.73 19.39
N ILE A 70 39.09 11.39 19.34
CA ILE A 70 40.17 10.63 19.98
C ILE A 70 41.52 10.87 19.29
N LEU A 71 41.55 10.92 17.95
CA LEU A 71 42.79 11.12 17.17
C LEU A 71 43.33 12.55 17.26
N ASN A 72 42.48 13.52 17.58
CA ASN A 72 42.84 14.94 17.74
C ASN A 72 43.20 15.31 19.19
N LYS A 73 43.29 14.32 20.10
CA LYS A 73 43.95 14.43 21.41
C LYS A 73 45.42 14.03 21.30
#